data_AF-A0A2T6AM24-F1
#
_entry.id   AF-A0A2T6AM24-F1
#
_cell.length_a   1.000
_cell.length_b   1.000
_cell.length_c   1.000
_cell.angle_alpha   90.00
_cell.angle_beta   90.00
_cell.angle_gamma   90.00
#
_symmetry.space_group_name_H-M   'P 1'
#
loop_
_entity.id
_entity.type
_entity.pdbx_description
1 polymer ?
#
loop_
_entity_poly.entity_id
_entity_poly.type
_entity_poly.pdbx_seq_one_letter_code
_entity_poly.pdbx_strand_id
1 'polypeptide(L)'
;MRNFLHDQPRVFLIVLLLLFSPLISLAQEEEQEGAPSAEELAKKLQNPVASLISVPFQGNFDFGVGPDDGRRFTLNVQPVIPLSISQDWNLIARVILPITTQNDVFGNSGRQTGLGDMVASAFFSPKEPTSGGLIWGAGPVFLVPTATDDLGTKKFGIGPTGVVLKQIGDITVGALANHIWSVAGDDDMPDVNSTFLQPFVAKNFAGGYAITLNTELTQSWDYDATSGTINLTGSKVISLGSQLAQVALGPRIPYGNANTSEWGFRAVFVLLFPK
;
A
#
# COMPACT_ATOMS: atom_id res chain seq x y z
N MET A 1 -1.46 42.02 32.12
CA MET A 1 -1.00 42.36 30.76
C MET A 1 -1.22 41.14 29.88
N ARG A 2 -2.16 41.28 28.94
CA ARG A 2 -2.49 40.47 27.75
C ARG A 2 -2.69 38.95 27.86
N ASN A 3 -3.99 38.60 27.83
CA ASN A 3 -4.58 37.39 27.29
C ASN A 3 -4.14 37.12 25.84
N PHE A 4 -3.87 35.85 25.51
CA PHE A 4 -4.02 35.31 24.15
C PHE A 4 -4.94 34.09 24.25
N LEU A 5 -6.24 34.39 24.12
CA LEU A 5 -7.29 33.41 23.89
C LEU A 5 -7.35 33.10 22.39
N HIS A 6 -7.72 31.85 22.09
CA HIS A 6 -8.60 31.46 20.98
C HIS A 6 -8.42 32.19 19.64
N ASP A 7 -7.85 31.48 18.67
CA ASP A 7 -8.57 31.16 17.42
C ASP A 7 -7.67 30.28 16.56
N GLN A 8 -8.11 29.06 16.23
CA GLN A 8 -7.79 28.30 15.01
C GLN A 8 -8.27 26.84 15.16
N PRO A 9 -9.59 26.56 15.02
CA PRO A 9 -9.98 25.27 14.44
C PRO A 9 -11.09 25.43 13.41
N ARG A 10 -11.02 26.46 12.54
CA ARG A 10 -12.05 26.71 11.51
C ARG A 10 -11.52 26.92 10.10
N VAL A 11 -10.21 27.08 9.90
CA VAL A 11 -9.63 27.27 8.57
C VAL A 11 -9.24 25.94 7.90
N PHE A 12 -9.03 24.86 8.67
CA PHE A 12 -8.64 23.55 8.14
C PHE A 12 -9.75 22.80 7.40
N LEU A 13 -11.02 23.17 7.61
CA LEU A 13 -12.17 22.52 6.96
C LEU A 13 -12.47 23.08 5.56
N ILE A 14 -11.99 24.29 5.24
CA ILE A 14 -12.32 24.98 3.98
C ILE A 14 -11.33 24.62 2.85
N VAL A 15 -10.09 24.25 3.18
CA VAL A 15 -9.08 23.84 2.19
C VAL A 15 -9.34 22.41 1.66
N LEU A 16 -10.00 21.55 2.44
CA LEU A 16 -10.36 20.19 2.00
C LEU A 16 -11.56 20.17 1.03
N LEU A 17 -12.40 21.21 1.04
CA LEU A 17 -13.61 21.30 0.21
C LEU A 17 -13.38 21.97 -1.16
N LEU A 18 -12.28 22.69 -1.35
CA LEU A 18 -12.00 23.41 -2.60
C LEU A 18 -11.22 22.59 -3.64
N LEU A 19 -10.67 21.43 -3.28
CA LEU A 19 -10.04 20.49 -4.23
C LEU A 19 -11.03 19.54 -4.92
N PHE A 20 -12.33 19.62 -4.59
CA PHE A 20 -13.41 18.83 -5.19
C PHE A 20 -14.45 19.71 -5.91
N SER A 21 -14.02 20.79 -6.56
CA SER A 21 -14.89 21.47 -7.53
C SER A 21 -14.85 20.72 -8.87
N PRO A 22 -15.98 20.25 -9.43
CA PRO A 22 -16.00 19.56 -10.70
C PRO A 22 -15.98 20.59 -11.82
N LEU A 23 -14.78 20.97 -12.28
CA LEU A 23 -14.58 21.62 -13.57
C LEU A 23 -13.83 20.64 -14.46
N ILE A 24 -14.50 19.55 -14.84
CA ILE A 24 -14.03 18.67 -15.89
C ILE A 24 -15.16 18.53 -16.90
N SER A 25 -14.87 19.06 -18.08
CA SER A 25 -15.64 18.94 -19.32
C SER A 25 -16.15 17.52 -19.52
N LEU A 26 -17.42 17.39 -19.89
CA LEU A 26 -18.01 16.15 -20.37
C LEU A 26 -17.36 15.77 -21.71
N ALA A 27 -16.24 15.06 -21.66
CA ALA A 27 -15.82 14.23 -22.78
C ALA A 27 -16.56 12.89 -22.63
N GLN A 28 -17.44 12.58 -23.58
CA GLN A 28 -18.01 11.24 -23.71
C GLN A 28 -16.86 10.27 -24.01
N GLU A 29 -16.54 9.39 -23.08
CA GLU A 29 -15.72 8.21 -23.36
C GLU A 29 -16.59 7.20 -24.12
N GLU A 30 -16.18 6.86 -25.34
CA GLU A 30 -16.75 5.74 -26.09
C GLU A 30 -16.46 4.44 -25.33
N GLU A 31 -17.51 3.72 -24.93
CA GLU A 31 -17.41 2.36 -24.38
C GLU A 31 -16.85 1.42 -25.47
N GLN A 32 -15.58 1.05 -25.34
CA GLN A 32 -14.97 0.03 -26.17
C GLN A 32 -15.49 -1.36 -25.72
N GLU A 33 -16.31 -1.99 -26.57
CA GLU A 33 -16.78 -3.37 -26.37
C GLU A 33 -15.61 -4.32 -26.13
N GLY A 34 -15.51 -4.86 -24.90
CA GLY A 34 -14.52 -5.86 -24.49
C GLY A 34 -13.48 -5.39 -23.47
N ALA A 35 -13.33 -4.09 -23.23
CA ALA A 35 -12.51 -3.58 -22.14
C ALA A 35 -13.30 -3.55 -20.82
N PRO A 36 -12.72 -3.98 -19.69
CA PRO A 36 -13.40 -3.88 -18.39
C PRO A 36 -13.70 -2.41 -18.05
N SER A 37 -14.88 -2.15 -17.49
CA SER A 37 -15.29 -0.79 -17.15
C SER A 37 -14.38 -0.18 -16.07
N ALA A 38 -14.35 1.14 -15.97
CA ALA A 38 -13.60 1.82 -14.92
C ALA A 38 -14.03 1.37 -13.51
N GLU A 39 -15.32 1.08 -13.30
CA GLU A 39 -15.85 0.54 -12.04
C GLU A 39 -15.34 -0.88 -11.76
N GLU A 40 -15.35 -1.76 -12.77
CA GLU A 40 -14.85 -3.13 -12.61
C GLU A 40 -13.35 -3.14 -12.28
N LEU A 41 -12.58 -2.27 -12.93
CA LEU A 41 -11.16 -2.08 -12.66
C LEU A 41 -10.92 -1.55 -11.25
N ALA A 42 -11.67 -0.51 -10.83
CA ALA A 42 -11.59 0.03 -9.47
C ALA A 42 -11.85 -1.07 -8.44
N LYS A 43 -12.88 -1.90 -8.67
CA LYS A 43 -13.22 -3.03 -7.80
C LYS A 43 -12.14 -4.11 -7.78
N LYS A 44 -11.55 -4.46 -8.93
CA LYS A 44 -10.44 -5.43 -9.02
C LYS A 44 -9.20 -4.92 -8.29
N LEU A 45 -8.92 -3.62 -8.34
CA LEU A 45 -7.78 -3.00 -7.65
C LEU A 45 -7.88 -3.04 -6.12
N GLN A 46 -9.09 -3.22 -5.56
CA GLN A 46 -9.27 -3.45 -4.12
C GLN A 46 -9.08 -4.92 -3.69
N ASN A 47 -8.83 -5.83 -4.63
CA ASN A 47 -8.61 -7.25 -4.36
C ASN A 47 -7.12 -7.61 -4.58
N PRO A 48 -6.35 -7.87 -3.50
CA PRO A 48 -4.91 -8.17 -3.60
C PRO A 48 -4.54 -9.46 -4.35
N VAL A 49 -5.52 -10.33 -4.65
CA VAL A 49 -5.37 -11.56 -5.43
C VAL A 49 -6.19 -11.53 -6.72
N ALA A 50 -6.61 -10.34 -7.16
CA ALA A 50 -7.26 -10.18 -8.45
C ALA A 50 -6.35 -10.62 -9.59
N SER A 51 -6.96 -11.18 -10.63
CA SER A 51 -6.28 -11.56 -11.86
C SER A 51 -6.03 -10.34 -12.76
N LEU A 52 -5.27 -9.36 -12.27
CA LEU A 52 -4.95 -8.10 -12.94
C LEU A 52 -3.42 -7.88 -12.94
N ILE A 53 -2.81 -7.78 -14.13
CA ILE A 53 -1.41 -7.39 -14.24
C ILE A 53 -1.33 -5.89 -13.94
N SER A 54 -0.51 -5.51 -12.96
CA SER A 54 -0.36 -4.11 -12.58
C SER A 54 1.01 -3.78 -12.01
N VAL A 55 1.37 -2.51 -12.09
CA VAL A 55 2.58 -1.97 -11.47
C VAL A 55 2.23 -0.72 -10.66
N PRO A 56 1.83 -0.87 -9.39
CA PRO A 56 1.74 0.22 -8.43
C PRO A 56 3.08 0.87 -8.10
N PHE A 57 3.10 2.19 -8.15
CA PHE A 57 4.11 3.08 -7.59
C PHE A 57 3.47 3.81 -6.41
N GLN A 58 3.82 3.42 -5.19
CA GLN A 58 3.29 4.00 -3.97
C GLN A 58 4.35 4.87 -3.30
N GLY A 59 4.15 6.18 -3.28
CA GLY A 59 4.97 7.13 -2.53
C GLY A 59 4.37 7.40 -1.16
N ASN A 60 5.09 7.05 -0.10
CA ASN A 60 4.80 7.46 1.27
C ASN A 60 5.69 8.65 1.63
N PHE A 61 5.08 9.73 2.11
CA PHE A 61 5.76 10.94 2.57
C PHE A 61 5.50 11.09 4.06
N ASP A 62 6.53 10.89 4.87
CA ASP A 62 6.47 10.95 6.33
C ASP A 62 7.28 12.16 6.84
N PHE A 63 6.70 12.91 7.77
CA PHE A 63 7.23 14.15 8.35
C PHE A 63 7.28 14.05 9.88
N GLY A 64 8.08 14.91 10.52
CA GLY A 64 8.30 14.84 11.97
C GLY A 64 8.97 13.53 12.37
N VAL A 65 9.88 13.01 11.54
CA VAL A 65 10.50 11.71 11.76
C VAL A 65 11.67 11.85 12.72
N GLY A 66 11.57 11.22 13.90
CA GLY A 66 12.66 11.23 14.88
C GLY A 66 12.79 12.58 15.61
N PRO A 67 13.87 12.77 16.38
CA PRO A 67 13.97 13.89 17.33
C PRO A 67 14.19 15.27 16.70
N ASP A 68 14.66 15.36 15.46
CA ASP A 68 15.08 16.60 14.79
C ASP A 68 14.15 16.99 13.60
N ASP A 69 12.86 16.64 13.66
CA ASP A 69 11.86 16.93 12.60
C ASP A 69 12.29 16.42 11.21
N GLY A 70 12.81 15.19 11.19
CA GLY A 70 13.28 14.53 9.98
C GLY A 70 12.17 14.29 8.96
N ARG A 71 12.58 13.98 7.73
CA ARG A 71 11.66 13.68 6.63
C ARG A 71 12.07 12.41 5.94
N ARG A 72 11.09 11.61 5.56
CA ARG A 72 11.31 10.37 4.84
C ARG A 72 10.33 10.23 3.70
N PHE A 73 10.87 9.91 2.54
CA PHE A 73 10.11 9.53 1.37
C PHE A 73 10.47 8.10 1.00
N THR A 74 9.47 7.23 0.93
CA THR A 74 9.65 5.85 0.47
C THR A 74 8.76 5.59 -0.73
N LEU A 75 9.38 5.25 -1.85
CA LEU A 75 8.72 4.78 -3.07
C LEU A 75 8.73 3.25 -3.11
N ASN A 76 7.56 2.64 -2.97
CA ASN A 76 7.37 1.21 -3.18
C ASN A 76 6.96 0.95 -4.63
N VAL A 77 7.79 0.21 -5.37
CA VAL A 77 7.46 -0.32 -6.70
C VAL A 77 6.95 -1.74 -6.53
N GLN A 78 5.72 -2.01 -6.98
CA GLN A 78 4.99 -3.22 -6.57
C GLN A 78 4.42 -4.05 -7.73
N PRO A 79 5.22 -4.64 -8.63
CA PRO A 79 4.66 -5.41 -9.74
C PRO A 79 3.84 -6.61 -9.24
N VAL A 80 2.67 -6.81 -9.85
CA VAL A 80 1.75 -7.91 -9.58
C VAL A 80 1.49 -8.68 -10.87
N ILE A 81 1.80 -9.98 -10.86
CA ILE A 81 1.69 -10.86 -12.02
C ILE A 81 0.82 -12.08 -11.66
N PRO A 82 -0.44 -12.12 -12.12
CA PRO A 82 -1.30 -13.30 -12.00
C PRO A 82 -1.00 -14.35 -13.09
N LEU A 83 -0.63 -15.55 -12.68
CA LEU A 83 -0.38 -16.70 -13.54
C LEU A 83 -1.48 -17.76 -13.35
N SER A 84 -2.08 -18.24 -14.44
CA SER A 84 -3.01 -19.37 -14.37
C SER A 84 -2.21 -20.67 -14.24
N ILE A 85 -2.36 -21.39 -13.13
CA ILE A 85 -1.62 -22.64 -12.88
C ILE A 85 -2.48 -23.89 -13.09
N SER A 86 -3.80 -23.75 -13.11
CA SER A 86 -4.74 -24.81 -13.48
C SER A 86 -6.05 -24.23 -14.01
N GLN A 87 -7.05 -25.07 -14.25
CA GLN A 87 -8.40 -24.62 -14.62
C GLN A 87 -9.00 -23.71 -13.53
N ASP A 88 -8.81 -24.06 -12.25
CA ASP A 88 -9.51 -23.40 -11.14
C ASP A 88 -8.61 -22.50 -10.27
N TRP A 89 -7.29 -22.49 -10.50
CA TRP A 89 -6.34 -21.80 -9.64
C TRP A 89 -5.44 -20.81 -10.37
N ASN A 90 -5.18 -19.69 -9.69
CA ASN A 90 -4.14 -18.73 -10.01
C ASN A 90 -3.00 -18.79 -8.99
N LEU A 91 -1.80 -18.48 -9.46
CA LEU A 91 -0.65 -18.06 -8.66
C LEU A 91 -0.45 -16.56 -8.87
N ILE A 92 -0.54 -15.77 -7.82
CA ILE A 92 -0.33 -14.32 -7.87
C ILE A 92 1.05 -14.01 -7.32
N ALA A 93 1.99 -13.67 -8.20
CA ALA A 93 3.32 -13.23 -7.80
C ALA A 93 3.29 -11.72 -7.52
N ARG A 94 3.82 -11.32 -6.36
CA ARG A 94 3.92 -9.92 -5.93
C ARG A 94 5.33 -9.64 -5.45
N VAL A 95 5.87 -8.50 -5.83
CA VAL A 95 7.13 -7.97 -5.30
C VAL A 95 6.87 -6.59 -4.74
N ILE A 96 7.57 -6.21 -3.68
CA ILE A 96 7.61 -4.87 -3.12
C ILE A 96 9.09 -4.49 -3.03
N LEU A 97 9.50 -3.52 -3.82
CA LEU A 97 10.85 -2.96 -3.78
C LEU A 97 10.79 -1.51 -3.26
N PRO A 98 11.22 -1.25 -2.01
CA PRO A 98 11.26 0.08 -1.45
C PRO A 98 12.53 0.84 -1.87
N ILE A 99 12.36 2.08 -2.33
CA ILE A 99 13.42 3.06 -2.54
C ILE A 99 13.19 4.20 -1.56
N THR A 100 14.10 4.40 -0.61
CA THR A 100 13.92 5.39 0.45
C THR A 100 14.92 6.52 0.29
N THR A 101 14.44 7.76 0.45
CA THR A 101 15.25 8.94 0.70
C THR A 101 14.84 9.52 2.03
N GLN A 102 15.78 9.67 2.94
CA GLN A 102 15.53 10.19 4.27
C GLN A 102 16.55 11.27 4.63
N ASN A 103 16.10 12.24 5.42
CA ASN A 103 16.92 13.33 5.92
C ASN A 103 16.63 13.53 7.41
N ASP A 104 17.70 13.54 8.20
CA ASP A 104 17.68 13.84 9.64
C ASP A 104 16.73 12.96 10.47
N VAL A 105 16.57 11.69 10.09
CA VAL A 105 15.66 10.75 10.78
C VAL A 105 16.24 10.16 12.07
N PHE A 106 17.57 10.19 12.23
CA PHE A 106 18.29 9.81 13.45
C PHE A 106 19.06 11.02 14.01
N GLY A 107 18.34 12.11 14.21
CA GLY A 107 18.93 13.41 14.50
C GLY A 107 19.63 14.01 13.28
N ASN A 108 20.61 14.91 13.46
CA ASN A 108 21.46 15.54 12.40
C ASN A 108 22.36 14.54 11.62
N SER A 109 21.76 13.46 11.14
CA SER A 109 22.35 12.35 10.38
C SER A 109 22.52 12.70 8.89
N GLY A 110 21.99 13.83 8.45
CA GLY A 110 22.06 14.28 7.06
C GLY A 110 21.15 13.44 6.16
N ARG A 111 21.52 13.37 4.88
CA ARG A 111 20.71 12.75 3.83
C ARG A 111 21.25 11.37 3.44
N GLN A 112 20.33 10.41 3.33
CA GLN A 112 20.59 9.05 2.88
C GLN A 112 19.55 8.65 1.83
N THR A 113 20.00 7.98 0.76
CA THR A 113 19.13 7.44 -0.29
C THR A 113 19.61 6.06 -0.67
N GLY A 114 18.70 5.08 -0.75
CA GLY A 114 19.06 3.72 -1.18
C GLY A 114 17.85 2.80 -1.27
N LEU A 115 18.12 1.54 -1.63
CA LEU A 115 17.12 0.48 -1.62
C LEU A 115 16.93 -0.04 -0.20
N GLY A 116 15.70 -0.41 0.15
CA GLY A 116 15.46 -1.31 1.27
C GLY A 116 15.40 -2.77 0.82
N ASP A 117 15.13 -3.66 1.77
CA ASP A 117 14.96 -5.07 1.48
C ASP A 117 13.68 -5.31 0.67
N MET A 118 13.78 -6.19 -0.32
CA MET A 118 12.68 -6.57 -1.18
C MET A 118 11.81 -7.62 -0.48
N VAL A 119 10.48 -7.45 -0.53
CA VAL A 119 9.52 -8.47 -0.10
C VAL A 119 8.87 -9.10 -1.32
N ALA A 120 9.01 -10.41 -1.48
CA ALA A 120 8.38 -11.17 -2.56
C ALA A 120 7.35 -12.15 -1.98
N SER A 121 6.18 -12.26 -2.60
CA SER A 121 5.11 -13.16 -2.17
C SER A 121 4.49 -13.89 -3.34
N ALA A 122 4.02 -15.10 -3.06
CA ALA A 122 3.26 -15.92 -3.98
C ALA A 122 1.95 -16.33 -3.32
N PHE A 123 0.81 -15.95 -3.90
CA PHE A 123 -0.51 -16.35 -3.40
C PHE A 123 -1.13 -17.38 -4.33
N PHE A 124 -1.39 -18.58 -3.81
CA PHE A 124 -2.29 -19.53 -4.45
C PHE A 124 -3.72 -19.12 -4.13
N SER A 125 -4.52 -18.85 -5.15
CA SER A 125 -5.88 -18.34 -5.00
C SER A 125 -6.82 -18.99 -6.02
N PRO A 126 -8.00 -19.50 -5.61
CA PRO A 126 -9.02 -19.95 -6.55
C PRO A 126 -9.45 -18.81 -7.49
N LYS A 127 -9.73 -19.13 -8.75
CA LYS A 127 -10.20 -18.14 -9.73
C LYS A 127 -11.58 -17.60 -9.38
N GLU A 128 -12.44 -18.47 -8.86
CA GLU A 128 -13.79 -18.13 -8.45
C GLU A 128 -13.88 -17.97 -6.93
N PRO A 129 -14.69 -17.01 -6.42
CA PRO A 129 -15.03 -16.95 -5.01
C PRO A 129 -15.69 -18.25 -4.53
N THR A 130 -15.64 -18.53 -3.23
CA THR A 130 -16.41 -19.62 -2.64
C THR A 130 -17.92 -19.37 -2.80
N SER A 131 -18.76 -20.39 -2.53
CA SER A 131 -20.22 -20.25 -2.54
C SER A 131 -20.74 -19.13 -1.63
N GLY A 132 -20.00 -18.78 -0.57
CA GLY A 132 -20.30 -17.66 0.33
C GLY A 132 -19.76 -16.30 -0.14
N GLY A 133 -19.19 -16.22 -1.35
CA GLY A 133 -18.55 -15.04 -1.91
C GLY A 133 -17.17 -14.71 -1.31
N LEU A 134 -16.56 -15.65 -0.57
CA LEU A 134 -15.24 -15.44 0.03
C LEU A 134 -14.16 -15.55 -1.04
N ILE A 135 -13.29 -14.56 -1.09
CA ILE A 135 -12.07 -14.57 -1.91
C ILE A 135 -10.90 -14.72 -0.96
N TRP A 136 -9.96 -15.60 -1.29
CA TRP A 136 -8.82 -15.85 -0.44
C TRP A 136 -7.60 -16.25 -1.26
N GLY A 137 -6.42 -16.06 -0.67
CA GLY A 137 -5.19 -16.62 -1.19
C GLY A 137 -4.21 -16.85 -0.05
N ALA A 138 -3.35 -17.84 -0.21
CA ALA A 138 -2.31 -18.16 0.77
C ALA A 138 -1.04 -18.63 0.06
N GLY A 139 0.10 -18.46 0.70
CA GLY A 139 1.36 -19.00 0.18
C GLY A 139 2.56 -18.42 0.90
N PRO A 140 3.76 -18.53 0.31
CA PRO A 140 4.98 -18.06 0.94
C PRO A 140 5.21 -16.56 0.73
N VAL A 141 5.92 -15.96 1.68
CA VAL A 141 6.57 -14.67 1.58
C VAL A 141 8.07 -14.83 1.83
N PHE A 142 8.86 -14.01 1.17
CA PHE A 142 10.31 -13.96 1.28
C PHE A 142 10.75 -12.51 1.51
N LEU A 143 11.68 -12.33 2.46
CA LEU A 143 12.45 -11.11 2.63
C LEU A 143 13.81 -11.34 1.98
N VAL A 144 14.17 -10.49 1.02
CA VAL A 144 15.41 -10.62 0.25
C VAL A 144 16.29 -9.39 0.53
N PRO A 145 17.55 -9.58 0.97
CA PRO A 145 18.41 -8.49 1.41
C PRO A 145 18.99 -7.72 0.21
N THR A 146 18.15 -6.95 -0.48
CA THR A 146 18.51 -6.11 -1.62
C THR A 146 18.93 -4.70 -1.22
N ALA A 147 18.87 -4.37 0.08
CA ALA A 147 19.11 -3.03 0.55
C ALA A 147 20.51 -2.52 0.24
N THR A 148 20.60 -1.21 0.02
CA THR A 148 21.86 -0.46 -0.09
C THR A 148 21.95 0.51 1.08
N ASP A 149 23.15 1.04 1.31
CA ASP A 149 23.37 2.16 2.25
C ASP A 149 22.81 1.89 3.66
N ASP A 150 22.91 0.65 4.17
CA ASP A 150 22.39 0.24 5.50
C ASP A 150 20.89 0.51 5.75
N LEU A 151 20.07 0.53 4.68
CA LEU A 151 18.61 0.70 4.76
C LEU A 151 17.83 -0.62 4.87
N GLY A 152 18.50 -1.72 5.17
CA GLY A 152 17.88 -3.04 5.29
C GLY A 152 18.48 -3.89 6.40
N THR A 153 17.89 -5.07 6.56
CA THR A 153 18.20 -6.01 7.63
C THR A 153 19.45 -6.84 7.35
N LYS A 154 19.87 -6.93 6.07
CA LYS A 154 20.90 -7.88 5.59
C LYS A 154 20.57 -9.34 5.90
N LYS A 155 19.29 -9.64 6.14
CA LYS A 155 18.78 -10.98 6.38
C LYS A 155 17.95 -11.46 5.20
N PHE A 156 18.13 -12.73 4.86
CA PHE A 156 17.17 -13.47 4.05
C PHE A 156 16.16 -14.11 4.99
N GLY A 157 14.88 -13.90 4.71
CA GLY A 157 13.79 -14.40 5.52
C GLY A 157 12.70 -15.09 4.71
N ILE A 158 11.94 -15.94 5.38
CA ILE A 158 10.83 -16.70 4.82
C ILE A 158 9.69 -16.79 5.83
N GLY A 159 8.46 -16.89 5.33
CA GLY A 159 7.35 -17.34 6.15
C GLY A 159 6.02 -17.36 5.39
N PRO A 160 4.90 -17.53 6.09
CA PRO A 160 3.59 -17.60 5.48
C PRO A 160 3.01 -16.21 5.20
N THR A 161 2.21 -16.11 4.15
CA THR A 161 1.30 -14.99 3.89
C THR A 161 -0.08 -15.49 3.50
N GLY A 162 -1.09 -14.69 3.83
CA GLY A 162 -2.47 -14.96 3.45
C GLY A 162 -3.27 -13.69 3.29
N VAL A 163 -4.31 -13.78 2.49
CA VAL A 163 -5.32 -12.73 2.32
C VAL A 163 -6.69 -13.37 2.32
N VAL A 164 -7.65 -12.68 2.93
CA VAL A 164 -9.06 -13.02 2.89
C VAL A 164 -9.87 -11.76 2.70
N LEU A 165 -10.85 -11.79 1.81
CA LEU A 165 -11.71 -10.65 1.55
C LEU A 165 -13.07 -11.08 0.98
N LYS A 166 -14.00 -10.15 0.98
CA LYS A 166 -15.31 -10.30 0.35
C LYS A 166 -15.70 -9.00 -0.34
N GLN A 167 -16.31 -9.14 -1.52
CA GLN A 167 -16.83 -8.01 -2.29
C GLN A 167 -18.37 -8.08 -2.31
N ILE A 168 -19.03 -7.12 -1.65
CA ILE A 168 -20.48 -7.06 -1.44
C ILE A 168 -21.00 -5.78 -2.09
N GLY A 169 -21.62 -5.90 -3.26
CA GLY A 169 -21.94 -4.74 -4.10
C GLY A 169 -20.67 -3.96 -4.42
N ASP A 170 -20.62 -2.70 -3.97
CA ASP A 170 -19.48 -1.81 -4.16
C ASP A 170 -18.51 -1.78 -2.98
N ILE A 171 -18.80 -2.49 -1.89
CA ILE A 171 -17.94 -2.57 -0.72
C ILE A 171 -17.00 -3.77 -0.85
N THR A 172 -15.71 -3.55 -0.62
CA THR A 172 -14.73 -4.61 -0.39
C THR A 172 -14.24 -4.53 1.04
N VAL A 173 -14.21 -5.66 1.75
CA VAL A 173 -13.66 -5.75 3.11
C VAL A 173 -12.76 -6.97 3.20
N GLY A 174 -11.61 -6.84 3.84
CA GLY A 174 -10.68 -7.94 3.97
C GLY A 174 -9.50 -7.64 4.88
N ALA A 175 -8.58 -8.60 4.94
CA ALA A 175 -7.30 -8.44 5.58
C ALA A 175 -6.23 -9.27 4.87
N LEU A 176 -5.02 -8.73 4.83
CA LEU A 176 -3.81 -9.43 4.45
C LEU A 176 -2.90 -9.55 5.66
N ALA A 177 -2.26 -10.69 5.84
CA ALA A 177 -1.25 -10.90 6.86
C ALA A 177 -0.05 -11.64 6.29
N ASN A 178 1.11 -11.40 6.87
CA ASN A 178 2.26 -12.28 6.71
C ASN A 178 3.09 -12.31 7.99
N HIS A 179 3.90 -13.35 8.11
CA HIS A 179 4.90 -13.46 9.15
C HIS A 179 6.22 -13.90 8.52
N ILE A 180 7.33 -13.30 8.92
CA ILE A 180 8.66 -13.57 8.36
C ILE A 180 9.63 -13.83 9.49
N TRP A 181 10.39 -14.92 9.35
CA TRP A 181 11.59 -15.20 10.12
C TRP A 181 12.83 -15.05 9.25
N SER A 182 13.92 -14.47 9.77
CA SER A 182 15.24 -14.64 9.15
C SER A 182 15.69 -16.09 9.26
N VAL A 183 16.32 -16.59 8.19
CA VAL A 183 16.87 -17.95 8.13
C VAL A 183 18.32 -17.99 7.65
N ALA A 184 18.81 -16.90 7.07
CA ALA A 184 20.19 -16.69 6.68
C ALA A 184 20.48 -15.18 6.62
N GLY A 185 21.76 -14.81 6.52
CA GLY A 185 22.19 -13.44 6.35
C GLY A 185 23.42 -13.12 7.18
N ASP A 186 23.68 -11.84 7.37
CA ASP A 186 24.77 -11.35 8.20
C ASP A 186 24.53 -11.69 9.68
N ASP A 187 25.46 -12.36 10.35
CA ASP A 187 25.36 -12.77 11.76
C ASP A 187 25.54 -11.58 12.72
N ASP A 188 26.17 -10.49 12.28
CA ASP A 188 26.32 -9.27 13.08
C ASP A 188 25.05 -8.42 13.07
N MET A 189 24.14 -8.68 12.14
CA MET A 189 22.83 -8.02 12.07
C MET A 189 21.79 -8.80 12.88
N PRO A 190 20.84 -8.11 13.51
CA PRO A 190 19.81 -8.81 14.26
C PRO A 190 18.87 -9.63 13.41
N ASP A 191 18.32 -10.68 14.02
CA ASP A 191 17.32 -11.52 13.38
C ASP A 191 16.00 -10.80 13.14
N VAL A 192 15.26 -11.30 12.16
CA VAL A 192 13.92 -10.83 11.81
C VAL A 192 12.92 -11.82 12.34
N ASN A 193 11.99 -11.35 13.16
CA ASN A 193 10.82 -12.08 13.61
C ASN A 193 9.65 -11.11 13.64
N SER A 194 8.93 -11.02 12.52
CA SER A 194 7.97 -9.93 12.31
C SER A 194 6.66 -10.37 11.69
N THR A 195 5.56 -9.87 12.26
CA THR A 195 4.22 -9.99 11.68
C THR A 195 3.82 -8.69 11.00
N PHE A 196 3.38 -8.77 9.76
CA PHE A 196 2.66 -7.71 9.07
C PHE A 196 1.17 -8.00 9.01
N LEU A 197 0.33 -7.00 9.27
CA LEU A 197 -1.13 -7.09 9.23
C LEU A 197 -1.74 -5.85 8.55
N GLN A 198 -2.64 -6.09 7.61
CA GLN A 198 -3.31 -5.05 6.83
C GLN A 198 -4.80 -5.36 6.62
N PRO A 199 -5.68 -5.03 7.59
CA PRO A 199 -7.12 -5.00 7.35
C PRO A 199 -7.48 -3.75 6.54
N PHE A 200 -8.46 -3.89 5.67
CA PHE A 200 -8.90 -2.84 4.77
C PHE A 200 -10.40 -2.91 4.51
N VAL A 201 -10.98 -1.75 4.23
CA VAL A 201 -12.33 -1.58 3.70
C VAL A 201 -12.28 -0.54 2.59
N ALA A 202 -12.94 -0.81 1.48
CA ALA A 202 -13.05 0.09 0.35
C ALA A 202 -14.50 0.19 -0.12
N LYS A 203 -14.94 1.40 -0.48
CA LYS A 203 -16.23 1.66 -1.13
C LYS A 203 -15.96 2.21 -2.52
N ASN A 204 -16.43 1.50 -3.54
CA ASN A 204 -16.39 1.94 -4.92
C ASN A 204 -17.63 2.77 -5.23
N PHE A 205 -17.48 3.69 -6.18
CA PHE A 205 -18.52 4.57 -6.71
C PHE A 205 -18.47 4.51 -8.24
N ALA A 206 -19.56 4.93 -8.89
CA ALA A 206 -19.62 5.03 -10.35
C ALA A 206 -18.51 5.96 -10.89
N GLY A 207 -18.07 5.73 -12.13
CA GLY A 207 -16.99 6.48 -12.78
C GLY A 207 -15.58 6.07 -12.32
N GLY A 208 -15.42 4.87 -11.77
CA GLY A 208 -14.12 4.33 -11.37
C GLY A 208 -13.49 4.95 -10.12
N TYR A 209 -14.29 5.60 -9.28
CA TYR A 209 -13.82 6.19 -8.02
C TYR A 209 -13.90 5.17 -6.88
N ALA A 210 -12.98 5.25 -5.93
CA ALA A 210 -13.08 4.50 -4.67
C ALA A 210 -12.50 5.27 -3.49
N ILE A 211 -13.03 5.03 -2.30
CA ILE A 211 -12.44 5.44 -1.03
C ILE A 211 -12.03 4.19 -0.27
N THR A 212 -10.77 4.12 0.16
CA THR A 212 -10.20 2.99 0.89
C THR A 212 -9.63 3.45 2.23
N LEU A 213 -10.06 2.77 3.29
CA LEU A 213 -9.49 2.88 4.63
C LEU A 213 -8.76 1.57 4.94
N ASN A 214 -7.49 1.65 5.30
CA ASN A 214 -6.74 0.50 5.77
C ASN A 214 -5.79 0.89 6.90
N THR A 215 -5.35 -0.10 7.66
CA THR A 215 -4.13 0.04 8.47
C THR A 215 -3.04 -0.86 7.91
N GLU A 216 -1.79 -0.45 8.03
CA GLU A 216 -0.59 -1.26 7.77
C GLU A 216 0.20 -1.31 9.08
N LEU A 217 0.22 -2.49 9.70
CA LEU A 217 0.83 -2.73 11.00
C LEU A 217 1.97 -3.73 10.85
N THR A 218 3.13 -3.38 11.40
CA THR A 218 4.27 -4.30 11.55
C THR A 218 4.59 -4.43 13.03
N GLN A 219 4.61 -5.66 13.54
CA GLN A 219 5.08 -6.01 14.88
C GLN A 219 6.40 -6.75 14.74
N SER A 220 7.46 -6.27 15.39
CA SER A 220 8.67 -7.04 15.63
C SER A 220 8.61 -7.69 17.00
N TRP A 221 8.66 -9.03 17.04
CA TRP A 221 8.50 -9.78 18.28
C TRP A 221 9.76 -9.77 19.13
N ASP A 222 10.93 -9.74 18.51
CA ASP A 222 12.21 -9.73 19.24
C ASP A 222 12.51 -8.38 19.91
N TYR A 223 11.85 -7.31 19.46
CA TYR A 223 12.05 -5.93 19.93
C TYR A 223 10.86 -5.34 20.68
N ASP A 224 9.75 -6.07 20.78
CA ASP A 224 8.46 -5.55 21.25
C ASP A 224 8.11 -4.19 20.62
N ALA A 225 8.32 -4.11 19.29
CA ALA A 225 8.28 -2.89 18.53
C ALA A 225 7.15 -2.94 17.50
N THR A 226 6.20 -2.02 17.64
CA THR A 226 5.04 -1.85 16.77
C THR A 226 5.18 -0.59 15.93
N SER A 227 5.14 -0.73 14.61
CA SER A 227 5.08 0.40 13.67
C SER A 227 3.84 0.28 12.79
N GLY A 228 2.92 1.22 12.90
CA GLY A 228 1.63 1.19 12.23
C GLY A 228 1.31 2.49 11.50
N THR A 229 0.45 2.42 10.48
CA THR A 229 -0.17 3.60 9.86
C THR A 229 -1.62 3.35 9.48
N ILE A 230 -2.50 4.30 9.79
CA ILE A 230 -3.85 4.35 9.25
C ILE A 230 -3.81 5.18 7.97
N ASN A 231 -4.42 4.68 6.90
CA ASN A 231 -4.44 5.34 5.60
C ASN A 231 -5.88 5.47 5.12
N LEU A 232 -6.28 6.68 4.76
CA LEU A 232 -7.56 6.95 4.11
C LEU A 232 -7.26 7.52 2.73
N THR A 233 -7.52 6.78 1.67
CA THR A 233 -7.14 7.16 0.30
C THR A 233 -8.37 7.27 -0.59
N GLY A 234 -8.46 8.37 -1.34
CA GLY A 234 -9.38 8.49 -2.47
C GLY A 234 -8.64 8.10 -3.75
N SER A 235 -9.28 7.33 -4.62
CA SER A 235 -8.70 6.86 -5.87
C SER A 235 -9.64 7.01 -7.05
N LYS A 236 -9.07 7.10 -8.25
CA LYS A 236 -9.79 7.17 -9.52
C LYS A 236 -9.06 6.37 -10.59
N VAL A 237 -9.79 5.49 -11.28
CA VAL A 237 -9.34 4.88 -12.55
C VAL A 237 -9.41 5.93 -13.66
N ILE A 238 -8.32 6.07 -14.40
CA ILE A 238 -8.17 7.03 -15.49
C ILE A 238 -7.66 6.31 -16.74
N SER A 239 -7.92 6.91 -17.90
CA SER A 239 -7.28 6.52 -19.15
C SER A 239 -6.20 7.53 -19.55
N LEU A 240 -5.03 7.03 -19.93
CA LEU A 240 -3.92 7.80 -20.49
C LEU A 240 -3.70 7.33 -21.94
N GLY A 241 -4.52 7.82 -22.85
CA GLY A 241 -4.57 7.30 -24.23
C GLY A 241 -5.14 5.87 -24.23
N SER A 242 -4.32 4.88 -24.61
CA SER A 242 -4.70 3.46 -24.54
C SER A 242 -4.29 2.79 -23.22
N GLN A 243 -3.55 3.48 -22.36
CA GLN A 243 -3.02 2.93 -21.11
C GLN A 243 -3.97 3.25 -19.96
N LEU A 244 -4.62 2.23 -19.39
CA LEU A 244 -5.43 2.38 -18.18
C LEU A 244 -4.52 2.52 -16.95
N ALA A 245 -4.91 3.39 -16.03
CA ALA A 245 -4.17 3.64 -14.81
C ALA A 245 -5.11 3.95 -13.63
N GLN A 246 -4.57 3.97 -12.42
CA GLN A 246 -5.26 4.51 -11.24
C GLN A 246 -4.36 5.53 -10.55
N VAL A 247 -4.96 6.63 -10.12
CA VAL A 247 -4.34 7.59 -9.19
C VAL A 247 -5.01 7.49 -7.83
N ALA A 248 -4.25 7.59 -6.75
CA ALA A 248 -4.79 7.70 -5.41
C ALA A 248 -3.99 8.69 -4.55
N LEU A 249 -4.67 9.35 -3.62
CA LEU A 249 -4.07 10.28 -2.67
C LEU A 249 -4.81 10.22 -1.34
N GLY A 250 -4.09 10.37 -0.23
CA GLY A 250 -4.72 10.49 1.07
C GLY A 250 -3.76 10.64 2.25
N PRO A 251 -4.26 11.04 3.43
CA PRO A 251 -3.46 11.10 4.64
C PRO A 251 -2.95 9.71 5.07
N ARG A 252 -1.77 9.72 5.70
CA ARG A 252 -1.12 8.60 6.38
C ARG A 252 -0.91 9.04 7.82
N ILE A 253 -1.53 8.34 8.77
CA ILE A 253 -1.54 8.68 10.19
C ILE A 253 -0.71 7.62 10.93
N PRO A 254 0.53 7.94 11.33
CA PRO A 254 1.40 7.05 12.09
C PRO A 254 0.84 6.67 13.46
N TYR A 255 1.17 5.46 13.92
CA TYR A 255 0.97 5.04 15.31
C TYR A 255 1.93 3.89 15.69
N GLY A 256 1.98 3.55 16.98
CA GLY A 256 2.85 2.50 17.52
C GLY A 256 4.12 3.06 18.15
N ASN A 257 4.73 2.31 19.07
CA ASN A 257 5.91 2.74 19.83
C ASN A 257 7.20 2.83 18.97
N ALA A 258 7.21 2.22 17.80
CA ALA A 258 8.36 2.20 16.89
C ALA A 258 8.14 3.00 15.60
N ASN A 259 6.98 3.65 15.43
CA ASN A 259 6.79 4.61 14.35
C ASN A 259 7.08 6.02 14.87
N THR A 260 8.21 6.57 14.43
CA THR A 260 8.71 7.87 14.88
C THR A 260 8.22 9.05 14.05
N SER A 261 7.34 8.81 13.06
CA SER A 261 6.81 9.87 12.21
C SER A 261 5.58 10.50 12.87
N GLU A 262 5.40 11.82 12.76
CA GLU A 262 4.24 12.51 13.33
C GLU A 262 3.02 12.45 12.40
N TRP A 263 3.24 12.64 11.10
CA TRP A 263 2.18 12.62 10.10
C TRP A 263 2.74 12.38 8.70
N GLY A 264 1.86 12.08 7.75
CA GLY A 264 2.25 11.92 6.36
C GLY A 264 1.09 11.91 5.37
N PHE A 265 1.42 11.69 4.11
CA PHE A 265 0.46 11.39 3.07
C PHE A 265 0.99 10.31 2.13
N ARG A 266 0.06 9.67 1.42
CA ARG A 266 0.34 8.65 0.42
C ARG A 266 -0.19 9.09 -0.93
N ALA A 267 0.67 9.03 -1.94
CA ALA A 267 0.29 9.12 -3.35
C ALA A 267 0.54 7.77 -4.02
N VAL A 268 -0.39 7.30 -4.85
CA VAL A 268 -0.26 6.05 -5.59
C VAL A 268 -0.57 6.31 -7.06
N PHE A 269 0.27 5.75 -7.93
CA PHE A 269 0.01 5.65 -9.36
C PHE A 269 0.13 4.19 -9.77
N VAL A 270 -0.89 3.63 -10.40
CA VAL A 270 -0.93 2.22 -10.80
C VAL A 270 -1.07 2.14 -12.31
N LEU A 271 -0.12 1.47 -12.97
CA LEU A 271 -0.28 1.08 -14.38
C LEU A 271 -1.01 -0.25 -14.47
N LEU A 272 -2.01 -0.35 -15.35
CA LEU A 272 -2.84 -1.55 -15.55
C LEU A 272 -2.56 -2.14 -16.93
N PHE A 273 -2.22 -3.43 -16.99
CA PHE A 273 -1.90 -4.08 -18.25
C PHE A 273 -2.98 -5.11 -18.61
N PRO A 274 -3.32 -5.21 -19.91
CA PRO A 274 -4.12 -6.34 -20.38
C PRO A 274 -3.39 -7.65 -20.08
N LYS A 275 -4.17 -8.71 -19.88
CA LYS A 275 -3.65 -10.06 -19.78
C LYS A 275 -3.26 -10.63 -21.14
#